data_AF-A0A8S3T006-F1
#
_entry.id   AF-A0A8S3T006-F1
#
_cell.length_a   1.000
_cell.length_b   1.000
_cell.length_c   1.000
_cell.angle_alpha   90.00
_cell.angle_beta   90.00
_cell.angle_gamma   90.00
#
_symmetry.space_group_name_H-M   'P 1'
#
loop_
_entity.id
_entity.type
_entity.pdbx_description
1 polymer ?
#
loop_
_entity_poly.entity_id
_entity_poly.type
_entity_poly.pdbx_seq_one_letter_code
_entity_poly.pdbx_strand_id
1 'polypeptide(L)'
;MVTVSDDNTDDESKNASTQTISCIDIQRYRSLEKAIRVTAYVLRFIQNLRNSKDKRSIGFISVEERCKALKVLIMTVQQETFKDEIESLNSSSQKKVPLNVLQFATGSTEEPVLGFTLHPSIDFVEVKQGSSFLPTANTCINTMQLPRPSLLIDLPPTEELFKLYDYAFLNTYFGLY
;
A
#
# COMPACT_ATOMS: atom_id res chain seq x y z
N MET A 1 32.12 4.48 43.65
CA MET A 1 31.02 3.51 43.78
C MET A 1 30.01 3.88 42.70
N VAL A 2 30.04 3.13 41.61
CA VAL A 2 29.22 3.30 40.41
C VAL A 2 27.85 2.68 40.69
N THR A 3 26.77 3.38 40.35
CA THR A 3 25.64 2.85 39.58
C THR A 3 24.77 4.03 39.14
N VAL A 4 24.93 4.41 37.88
CA VAL A 4 23.89 5.03 37.07
C VAL A 4 22.80 3.96 36.90
N SER A 5 21.56 4.28 37.24
CA SER A 5 20.41 3.48 36.87
C SER A 5 19.69 4.22 35.76
N ASP A 6 19.94 3.75 34.54
CA ASP A 6 19.13 4.03 33.37
C ASP A 6 17.73 3.46 33.59
N ASP A 7 16.69 4.28 33.46
CA ASP A 7 15.32 3.81 33.25
C ASP A 7 14.83 4.38 31.92
N ASN A 8 15.39 3.81 30.84
CA ASN A 8 14.76 3.81 29.54
C ASN A 8 13.68 2.73 29.58
N THR A 9 12.43 3.15 29.67
CA THR A 9 11.28 2.30 29.34
C THR A 9 10.62 2.86 28.08
N ASP A 10 11.28 2.62 26.94
CA ASP A 10 10.56 2.33 25.71
C ASP A 10 10.08 0.89 25.82
N ASP A 11 8.76 0.66 25.85
CA ASP A 11 8.20 -0.40 25.02
C ASP A 11 6.66 -0.37 25.02
N GLU A 12 6.15 -0.33 23.79
CA GLU A 12 5.01 -1.12 23.32
C GLU A 12 3.83 -1.29 24.27
N SER A 13 2.92 -0.30 24.26
CA SER A 13 1.54 -0.53 24.72
C SER A 13 0.55 -0.42 23.57
N LYS A 14 0.39 -1.57 22.92
CA LYS A 14 -0.91 -2.14 22.54
C LYS A 14 -1.59 -1.49 21.34
N ASN A 15 -1.05 -1.85 20.17
CA ASN A 15 -1.83 -2.58 19.16
C ASN A 15 -2.73 -3.62 19.88
N ALA A 16 -3.93 -3.20 20.28
CA ALA A 16 -4.95 -4.08 20.81
C ALA A 16 -6.26 -3.77 20.10
N SER A 17 -6.53 -4.62 19.11
CA SER A 17 -7.88 -5.00 18.70
C SER A 17 -8.68 -3.90 18.01
N THR A 18 -8.32 -3.59 16.76
CA THR A 18 -9.35 -3.35 15.75
C THR A 18 -10.04 -4.69 15.50
N GLN A 19 -10.85 -5.10 16.46
CA GLN A 19 -11.74 -6.23 16.35
C GLN A 19 -12.63 -5.92 15.16
N THR A 20 -12.40 -6.64 14.06
CA THR A 20 -13.14 -6.53 12.82
C THR A 20 -14.62 -6.59 13.14
N ILE A 21 -15.31 -5.47 12.95
CA ILE A 21 -16.76 -5.39 13.16
C ILE A 21 -17.39 -6.11 11.97
N SER A 22 -17.60 -7.41 12.12
CA SER A 22 -18.28 -8.29 11.15
C SER A 22 -19.80 -8.08 11.11
N CYS A 23 -20.35 -7.09 11.83
CA CYS A 23 -21.80 -6.92 11.94
C CYS A 23 -22.39 -5.80 11.06
N ILE A 24 -21.56 -5.04 10.34
CA ILE A 24 -22.06 -3.94 9.50
C ILE A 24 -22.17 -4.43 8.06
N ASP A 25 -23.37 -4.90 7.70
CA ASP A 25 -23.72 -5.19 6.32
C ASP A 25 -23.86 -3.86 5.54
N ILE A 26 -22.88 -3.58 4.70
CA ILE A 26 -22.80 -2.37 3.89
C ILE A 26 -23.85 -2.37 2.77
N GLN A 27 -24.21 -3.56 2.25
CA GLN A 27 -25.22 -3.72 1.19
C GLN A 27 -26.63 -3.28 1.66
N ARG A 28 -26.84 -3.25 2.97
CA ARG A 28 -28.10 -2.76 3.57
C ARG A 28 -28.29 -1.24 3.45
N TYR A 29 -27.24 -0.48 3.15
CA TYR A 29 -27.29 0.98 3.08
C TYR A 29 -27.24 1.48 1.64
N ARG A 30 -28.27 2.21 1.21
CA ARG A 30 -28.29 2.90 -0.10
C ARG A 30 -27.54 4.24 -0.12
N SER A 31 -26.91 4.63 0.99
CA SER A 31 -26.22 5.91 1.14
C SER A 31 -24.98 5.74 1.98
N LEU A 32 -23.84 6.09 1.40
CA LEU A 32 -22.53 6.07 2.07
C LEU A 32 -22.53 6.95 3.32
N GLU A 33 -23.15 8.14 3.26
CA GLU A 33 -23.23 9.03 4.42
C GLU A 33 -23.99 8.39 5.60
N LYS A 34 -25.09 7.70 5.31
CA LYS A 34 -25.86 6.96 6.33
C LYS A 34 -25.03 5.81 6.91
N ALA A 35 -24.34 5.06 6.07
CA ALA A 35 -23.44 4.00 6.51
C ALA A 35 -22.35 4.54 7.44
N ILE A 36 -21.65 5.62 7.05
CA ILE A 36 -20.62 6.26 7.88
C ILE A 36 -21.18 6.70 9.23
N ARG A 37 -22.34 7.37 9.25
CA ARG A 37 -22.95 7.85 10.50
C ARG A 37 -23.31 6.69 11.44
N VAL A 38 -23.98 5.65 10.93
CA VAL A 38 -24.36 4.49 11.73
C VAL A 38 -23.12 3.76 12.25
N THR A 39 -22.13 3.53 11.39
CA THR A 39 -20.85 2.92 11.78
C THR A 39 -20.14 3.74 12.86
N ALA A 40 -20.14 5.07 12.76
CA ALA A 40 -19.57 5.94 13.78
C ALA A 40 -20.28 5.81 15.14
N TYR A 41 -21.62 5.74 15.14
CA TYR A 41 -22.38 5.50 16.37
C TYR A 41 -22.10 4.13 16.98
N VAL A 42 -22.00 3.07 16.17
CA VAL A 42 -21.65 1.72 16.62
C VAL A 42 -20.25 1.72 17.25
N LEU A 43 -19.26 2.33 16.59
CA LEU A 43 -17.89 2.46 17.10
C LEU A 43 -17.85 3.24 18.42
N ARG A 44 -18.55 4.38 18.49
CA ARG A 44 -18.65 5.18 19.71
C ARG A 44 -19.33 4.41 20.84
N PHE A 45 -20.38 3.65 20.54
CA PHE A 45 -21.05 2.81 21.51
C PHE A 45 -20.09 1.77 22.11
N ILE A 46 -19.37 1.03 21.27
CA ILE A 46 -18.36 0.06 21.70
C ILE A 46 -17.27 0.74 22.56
N GLN A 47 -16.80 1.91 22.13
CA GLN A 47 -15.81 2.68 22.88
C GLN A 47 -16.35 3.14 24.25
N ASN A 48 -17.60 3.60 24.31
CA ASN A 48 -18.23 4.05 25.54
C ASN A 48 -18.52 2.91 26.52
N LEU A 49 -18.74 1.68 26.02
CA LEU A 49 -18.84 0.48 26.88
C LEU A 49 -17.50 0.18 27.57
N ARG A 50 -16.38 0.46 26.91
CA ARG A 50 -15.03 0.23 27.44
C ARG A 50 -14.54 1.34 28.38
N ASN A 51 -15.25 2.48 28.45
CA ASN A 51 -14.85 3.66 29.21
C ASN A 51 -15.76 3.91 30.44
N SER A 52 -15.15 4.45 31.50
CA SER A 52 -15.88 5.00 32.66
C SER A 52 -16.76 6.18 32.24
N LYS A 53 -17.81 6.46 33.02
CA LYS A 53 -18.85 7.45 32.66
C LYS A 53 -18.27 8.82 32.30
N ASP A 54 -17.24 9.25 33.01
CA ASP A 54 -16.63 10.58 32.87
C ASP A 54 -15.80 10.73 31.58
N LYS A 55 -15.45 9.61 30.94
CA LYS A 55 -14.65 9.57 29.69
C LYS A 55 -15.50 9.20 28.46
N ARG A 56 -16.81 9.14 28.59
CA ARG A 56 -17.71 8.77 27.48
C ARG A 56 -17.95 9.95 26.56
N SER A 57 -17.83 9.69 25.27
CA SER A 57 -18.18 10.68 24.25
C SER A 57 -19.70 10.75 24.12
N ILE A 58 -20.27 11.95 24.35
CA ILE A 58 -21.71 12.24 24.30
C ILE A 58 -21.93 13.38 23.30
N GLY A 59 -23.09 13.40 22.63
CA GLY A 59 -23.48 14.48 21.72
C GLY A 59 -23.27 14.13 20.23
N PHE A 60 -22.98 15.16 19.41
CA PHE A 60 -22.81 14.98 17.96
C PHE A 60 -21.58 14.14 17.63
N ILE A 61 -21.65 13.40 16.52
CA ILE A 61 -20.51 12.62 16.00
C ILE A 61 -19.47 13.59 15.44
N SER A 62 -18.22 13.45 15.87
CA SER A 62 -17.13 14.32 15.41
C SER A 62 -16.68 13.94 13.99
N VAL A 63 -15.91 14.82 13.34
CA VAL A 63 -15.37 14.55 12.01
C VAL A 63 -14.39 13.38 12.07
N GLU A 64 -13.60 13.28 13.13
CA GLU A 64 -12.62 12.21 13.35
C GLU A 64 -13.31 10.84 13.45
N GLU A 65 -14.44 10.75 14.13
CA GLU A 65 -15.23 9.53 14.22
C GLU A 65 -15.84 9.14 12.87
N ARG A 66 -16.26 10.12 12.06
CA ARG A 66 -16.71 9.88 10.68
C ARG A 66 -15.56 9.37 9.80
N CYS A 67 -14.37 9.96 9.91
CA CYS A 67 -13.18 9.51 9.18
C CYS A 67 -12.78 8.09 9.60
N LYS A 68 -12.80 7.80 10.90
CA LYS A 68 -12.54 6.45 11.42
C LYS A 68 -13.58 5.45 10.92
N ALA A 69 -14.85 5.80 10.94
CA ALA A 69 -15.93 4.97 10.43
C ALA A 69 -15.80 4.70 8.92
N LEU A 70 -15.47 5.72 8.13
CA LEU A 70 -15.20 5.57 6.70
C LEU A 70 -14.03 4.62 6.45
N LYS A 71 -12.92 4.79 7.19
CA LYS A 71 -11.76 3.90 7.09
C LYS A 71 -12.14 2.45 7.39
N VAL A 72 -12.92 2.20 8.45
CA VAL A 72 -13.40 0.85 8.78
C VAL A 72 -14.24 0.27 7.65
N LEU A 73 -15.17 1.03 7.07
CA LEU A 73 -16.00 0.57 5.95
C LEU A 73 -15.16 0.21 4.73
N ILE A 74 -14.19 1.05 4.37
CA ILE A 74 -13.26 0.78 3.25
C ILE A 74 -12.49 -0.52 3.51
N MET A 75 -11.94 -0.67 4.71
CA MET A 75 -11.20 -1.88 5.09
C MET A 75 -12.09 -3.12 5.05
N THR A 76 -13.34 -3.05 5.52
CA THR A 76 -14.29 -4.17 5.45
C THR A 76 -14.56 -4.58 4.01
N VAL A 77 -14.90 -3.63 3.13
CA VAL A 77 -15.15 -3.94 1.70
C VAL A 77 -13.90 -4.51 1.04
N GLN A 78 -12.73 -3.95 1.33
CA GLN A 78 -11.47 -4.46 0.77
C GLN A 78 -11.20 -5.90 1.22
N GLN A 79 -11.43 -6.22 2.48
CA GLN A 79 -11.27 -7.57 3.02
C GLN A 79 -12.27 -8.58 2.42
N GLU A 80 -13.49 -8.14 2.11
CA GLU A 80 -14.49 -8.99 1.45
C GLU A 80 -14.19 -9.17 -0.05
N THR A 81 -13.79 -8.10 -0.73
CA THR A 81 -13.62 -8.08 -2.19
C THR A 81 -12.31 -8.70 -2.63
N PHE A 82 -11.23 -8.45 -1.88
CA PHE A 82 -9.86 -8.86 -2.23
C PHE A 82 -9.33 -9.92 -1.27
N LYS A 83 -10.21 -10.80 -0.80
CA LYS A 83 -9.89 -11.76 0.26
C LYS A 83 -8.71 -12.65 -0.14
N ASP A 84 -8.73 -13.16 -1.37
CA ASP A 84 -7.71 -14.07 -1.89
C ASP A 84 -6.37 -13.33 -2.10
N GLU A 85 -6.42 -12.09 -2.59
CA GLU A 85 -5.23 -11.25 -2.74
C GLU A 85 -4.64 -10.90 -1.38
N ILE A 86 -5.46 -10.52 -0.40
CA ILE A 86 -5.04 -10.20 0.97
C ILE A 86 -4.47 -11.43 1.67
N GLU A 87 -5.07 -12.60 1.50
CA GLU A 87 -4.57 -13.86 2.04
C GLU A 87 -3.25 -14.26 1.36
N SER A 88 -3.12 -14.04 0.04
CA SER A 88 -1.86 -14.23 -0.69
C SER A 88 -0.76 -13.22 -0.29
N LEU A 89 -1.15 -12.01 0.13
CA LEU A 89 -0.25 -10.95 0.58
C LEU A 89 0.21 -11.18 2.03
N ASN A 90 -0.65 -11.71 2.90
CA ASN A 90 -0.33 -11.98 4.29
C ASN A 90 0.41 -13.31 4.51
N SER A 91 0.21 -14.30 3.64
CA SER A 91 0.91 -15.60 3.70
C SER A 91 2.35 -15.56 3.18
N SER A 92 2.73 -14.50 2.46
CA SER A 92 4.10 -14.29 2.01
C SER A 92 4.72 -13.12 2.77
N SER A 93 5.52 -13.43 3.80
CA SER A 93 6.37 -12.46 4.48
C SER A 93 7.07 -11.57 3.46
N GLN A 94 6.67 -10.30 3.40
CA GLN A 94 7.20 -9.29 2.48
C GLN A 94 7.21 -9.74 1.01
N LYS A 95 6.16 -9.44 0.25
CA LYS A 95 6.37 -9.16 -1.17
C LYS A 95 7.14 -7.83 -1.25
N LYS A 96 8.47 -7.93 -1.05
CA LYS A 96 9.45 -7.00 -1.62
C LYS A 96 8.97 -6.73 -3.05
N VAL A 97 9.01 -5.46 -3.49
CA VAL A 97 9.03 -5.14 -4.93
C VAL A 97 9.79 -6.28 -5.60
N PRO A 98 9.22 -7.01 -6.59
CA PRO A 98 9.82 -8.25 -7.06
C PRO A 98 11.31 -7.96 -7.23
N LEU A 99 12.17 -8.68 -6.50
CA LEU A 99 13.58 -8.31 -6.24
C LEU A 99 14.25 -7.68 -7.48
N ASN A 100 13.91 -8.29 -8.60
CA ASN A 100 14.19 -7.97 -9.98
C ASN A 100 13.85 -6.53 -10.41
N VAL A 101 12.65 -6.00 -10.12
CA VAL A 101 12.26 -4.61 -10.44
C VAL A 101 13.00 -3.60 -9.56
N LEU A 102 13.18 -3.90 -8.26
CA LEU A 102 13.97 -3.03 -7.38
C LEU A 102 15.41 -2.94 -7.87
N GLN A 103 16.03 -4.10 -8.13
CA GLN A 103 17.38 -4.19 -8.66
C GLN A 103 17.49 -3.57 -10.06
N PHE A 104 16.49 -3.74 -10.91
CA PHE A 104 16.45 -3.13 -12.23
C PHE A 104 16.41 -1.60 -12.14
N ALA A 105 15.53 -1.04 -11.30
CA ALA A 105 15.35 0.41 -11.19
C ALA A 105 16.47 1.10 -10.39
N THR A 106 17.01 0.44 -9.36
CA THR A 106 17.90 1.07 -8.36
C THR A 106 19.30 0.45 -8.31
N GLY A 107 19.53 -0.68 -8.96
CA GLY A 107 20.76 -1.46 -8.84
C GLY A 107 20.91 -2.23 -7.52
N SER A 108 20.00 -2.05 -6.56
CA SER A 108 20.08 -2.68 -5.24
C SER A 108 19.17 -3.92 -5.12
N THR A 109 19.66 -4.95 -4.44
CA THR A 109 18.87 -6.15 -4.09
C THR A 109 17.97 -5.93 -2.88
N GLU A 110 18.10 -4.81 -2.18
CA GLU A 110 17.26 -4.46 -1.03
C GLU A 110 17.13 -2.95 -0.85
N GLU A 111 16.04 -2.54 -0.21
CA GLU A 111 15.83 -1.13 0.14
C GLU A 111 16.77 -0.76 1.30
N PRO A 112 17.50 0.37 1.22
CA PRO A 112 18.34 0.83 2.33
C PRO A 112 17.51 1.08 3.59
N VAL A 113 18.05 0.78 4.78
CA VAL A 113 17.35 0.96 6.07
C VAL A 113 16.90 2.41 6.30
N LEU A 114 17.66 3.38 5.78
CA LEU A 114 17.34 4.81 5.85
C LEU A 114 16.57 5.33 4.62
N GLY A 115 16.19 4.46 3.70
CA GLY A 115 15.60 4.79 2.41
C GLY A 115 16.61 5.33 1.39
N PHE A 116 16.11 5.64 0.19
CA PHE A 116 16.92 6.20 -0.89
C PHE A 116 17.03 7.73 -0.78
N THR A 117 18.23 8.29 -0.93
CA THR A 117 18.45 9.74 -1.01
C THR A 117 17.72 10.37 -2.19
N LEU A 118 17.69 9.66 -3.33
CA LEU A 118 16.84 9.98 -4.49
C LEU A 118 15.69 8.99 -4.52
N HIS A 119 14.47 9.47 -4.31
CA HIS A 119 13.30 8.61 -4.36
C HIS A 119 13.16 7.95 -5.74
N PRO A 120 12.94 6.62 -5.79
CA PRO A 120 12.68 5.94 -7.05
C PRO A 120 11.49 6.53 -7.79
N SER A 121 11.59 6.63 -9.12
CA SER A 121 10.57 7.24 -9.97
C SER A 121 10.35 6.46 -11.27
N ILE A 122 9.21 6.72 -11.91
CA ILE A 122 8.83 6.08 -13.18
C ILE A 122 8.50 7.18 -14.20
N ASP A 123 9.17 7.13 -15.34
CA ASP A 123 8.94 8.01 -16.48
C ASP A 123 8.29 7.24 -17.64
N PHE A 124 7.30 7.86 -18.29
CA PHE A 124 6.66 7.29 -19.47
C PHE A 124 7.22 7.91 -20.75
N VAL A 125 8.05 7.15 -21.46
CA VAL A 125 8.77 7.61 -22.65
C VAL A 125 8.00 7.24 -23.91
N GLU A 126 7.83 8.21 -24.80
CA GLU A 126 7.15 8.00 -26.09
C GLU A 126 7.95 7.06 -27.00
N VAL A 127 7.26 6.04 -27.52
CA VAL A 127 7.87 5.10 -28.47
C VAL A 127 8.16 5.81 -29.80
N LYS A 128 9.41 5.65 -30.28
CA LYS A 128 9.86 6.15 -31.58
C LYS A 128 9.89 5.01 -32.59
N GLN A 129 9.82 5.36 -33.87
CA GLN A 129 9.91 4.35 -34.92
C GLN A 129 11.26 3.63 -34.84
N GLY A 130 11.24 2.30 -34.71
CA GLY A 130 12.45 1.47 -34.59
C GLY A 130 13.03 1.35 -33.17
N SER A 131 12.40 1.92 -32.13
CA SER A 131 12.79 1.66 -30.74
C SER A 131 12.16 0.38 -30.20
N SER A 132 12.81 -0.29 -29.24
CA SER A 132 12.20 -1.43 -28.52
C SER A 132 11.11 -0.98 -27.55
N PHE A 133 10.21 -1.89 -27.19
CA PHE A 133 9.24 -1.71 -26.10
C PHE A 133 9.73 -2.26 -24.76
N LEU A 134 11.06 -2.47 -24.64
CA LEU A 134 11.64 -2.90 -23.38
C LEU A 134 11.72 -1.71 -22.42
N PRO A 135 11.40 -1.91 -21.13
CA PRO A 135 11.67 -0.89 -20.13
C PRO A 135 13.18 -0.69 -20.01
N THR A 136 13.58 0.51 -19.63
CA THR A 136 14.97 0.86 -19.33
C THR A 136 15.04 1.48 -17.94
N ALA A 137 16.22 1.54 -17.34
CA ALA A 137 16.41 2.17 -16.05
C ALA A 137 17.72 2.94 -15.99
N ASN A 138 17.70 4.06 -15.28
CA ASN A 138 18.88 4.79 -14.86
C ASN A 138 19.03 4.62 -13.35
N THR A 139 19.86 3.65 -12.96
CA THR A 139 20.06 3.25 -11.56
C THR A 139 20.72 4.34 -10.73
N CYS A 140 21.52 5.23 -11.32
CA CYS A 140 22.14 6.35 -10.61
C CYS A 140 21.12 7.37 -10.08
N ILE A 141 19.92 7.41 -10.68
CA ILE A 141 18.83 8.33 -10.30
C ILE A 141 17.55 7.57 -9.94
N ASN A 142 17.64 6.26 -9.71
CA ASN A 142 16.51 5.39 -9.37
C ASN A 142 15.29 5.56 -10.29
N THR A 143 15.50 5.84 -11.57
CA THR A 143 14.42 6.15 -12.51
C THR A 143 14.23 5.04 -13.53
N MET A 144 13.04 4.45 -13.54
CA MET A 144 12.64 3.46 -14.54
C MET A 144 11.84 4.14 -15.65
N GLN A 145 12.11 3.78 -16.89
CA GLN A 145 11.45 4.31 -18.07
C GLN A 145 10.58 3.22 -18.69
N LEU A 146 9.28 3.49 -18.80
CA LEU A 146 8.32 2.60 -19.43
C LEU A 146 7.85 3.20 -20.76
N PRO A 147 7.74 2.40 -21.83
CA PRO A 147 7.23 2.87 -23.10
C PRO A 147 5.75 3.23 -22.99
N ARG A 148 5.36 4.39 -23.54
CA ARG A 148 3.98 4.79 -23.78
C ARG A 148 3.71 4.94 -25.28
N PRO A 149 2.46 4.75 -25.75
CA PRO A 149 2.15 4.93 -27.17
C PRO A 149 2.43 6.35 -27.64
N SER A 150 2.70 6.49 -28.93
CA SER A 150 2.75 7.76 -29.64
C SER A 150 1.51 7.94 -30.51
N LEU A 151 1.37 9.09 -31.17
CA LEU A 151 0.27 9.33 -32.12
C LEU A 151 0.27 8.38 -33.33
N LEU A 152 1.41 7.73 -33.61
CA LEU A 152 1.62 6.90 -34.80
C LEU A 152 1.92 5.44 -34.49
N ILE A 153 2.24 5.13 -33.22
CA ILE A 153 2.72 3.81 -32.81
C ILE A 153 2.01 3.43 -31.51
N ASP A 154 1.16 2.42 -31.62
CA ASP A 154 0.54 1.77 -30.47
C ASP A 154 1.52 0.84 -29.76
N LEU A 155 1.24 0.57 -28.48
CA LEU A 155 1.93 -0.49 -27.76
C LEU A 155 1.46 -1.87 -28.25
N PRO A 156 2.33 -2.90 -28.14
CA PRO A 156 1.90 -4.29 -28.30
C PRO A 156 0.74 -4.64 -27.35
N PRO A 157 0.00 -5.72 -27.63
CA PRO A 157 -1.00 -6.24 -26.71
C PRO A 157 -0.43 -6.45 -25.31
N THR A 158 -1.24 -6.19 -24.28
CA THR A 158 -0.82 -6.20 -22.87
C THR A 158 -0.03 -7.46 -22.48
N GLU A 159 -0.43 -8.63 -22.97
CA GLU A 159 0.26 -9.89 -22.68
C GLU A 159 1.69 -9.93 -23.25
N GLU A 160 1.88 -9.44 -24.47
CA GLU A 160 3.20 -9.37 -25.11
C GLU A 160 4.07 -8.28 -24.47
N LEU A 161 3.47 -7.13 -24.15
CA LEU A 161 4.14 -6.05 -23.45
C LEU A 161 4.66 -6.50 -22.07
N PHE A 162 3.84 -7.23 -21.31
CA PHE A 162 4.27 -7.75 -20.02
C PHE A 162 5.31 -8.87 -20.13
N LYS A 163 5.28 -9.70 -21.18
CA LYS A 163 6.39 -10.64 -21.46
C LYS A 163 7.71 -9.91 -21.69
N LEU A 164 7.70 -8.77 -22.38
CA LEU A 164 8.89 -7.93 -22.54
C LEU A 164 9.37 -7.34 -21.20
N TYR A 165 8.44 -6.95 -20.33
CA TYR A 165 8.76 -6.40 -19.02
C TYR A 165 9.36 -7.47 -18.12
N ASP A 166 8.74 -8.65 -18.06
CA ASP A 166 9.28 -9.81 -17.36
C ASP A 166 10.67 -10.17 -17.89
N TYR A 167 10.86 -10.17 -19.21
CA TYR A 167 12.17 -10.39 -19.81
C TYR A 167 13.22 -9.38 -19.33
N ALA A 168 12.88 -8.09 -19.29
CA ALA A 168 13.81 -7.06 -18.83
C ALA A 168 14.10 -7.16 -17.32
N PHE A 169 13.09 -7.42 -16.50
CA PHE A 169 13.24 -7.47 -15.04
C PHE A 169 13.92 -8.77 -14.58
N LEU A 170 13.63 -9.90 -15.21
CA LEU A 170 14.23 -11.20 -14.87
C LEU A 170 15.67 -11.34 -15.37
N ASN A 171 16.13 -10.47 -16.27
CA ASN A 171 17.49 -10.54 -16.78
C ASN A 171 18.49 -10.03 -15.73
N THR A 172 19.18 -10.95 -15.07
CA THR A 172 20.21 -10.66 -14.06
C THR A 172 21.56 -10.27 -14.66
N TYR A 173 21.72 -10.32 -15.99
CA TYR A 173 22.92 -9.89 -16.69
C TYR A 173 22.69 -8.54 -17.38
N PHE A 174 23.51 -7.56 -17.01
CA PHE A 174 23.55 -6.24 -17.63
C PHE A 174 23.98 -6.36 -19.10
N GLY A 175 23.03 -6.27 -20.02
CA GLY A 175 23.27 -6.08 -21.46
C GLY A 175 23.40 -7.38 -22.26
N LEU A 176 22.54 -7.53 -23.27
CA LEU A 176 22.90 -8.31 -24.46
C LEU A 176 23.81 -7.40 -25.30
N TYR A 177 25.03 -7.88 -25.55
CA TYR A 177 26.08 -7.23 -26.35
C TYR A 177 25.62 -6.85 -27.76
#